data_AF-A0A952S8S2-F1
#
_entry.id   AF-A0A952S8S2-F1
#
_cell.length_a   1.000
_cell.length_b   1.000
_cell.length_c   1.000
_cell.angle_alpha   90.00
_cell.angle_beta   90.00
_cell.angle_gamma   90.00
#
_symmetry.space_group_name_H-M   'P 1'
#
loop_
_entity.id
_entity.type
_entity.pdbx_description
1 polymer ?
#
loop_
_entity_poly.entity_id
_entity_poly.type
_entity_poly.pdbx_seq_one_letter_code
_entity_poly.pdbx_strand_id
1 'polypeptide(L)'
;MKIFIFVIALTASLLSLACSGGTTNPAANTATANKAPANSIAANNAAAPAKADEIPASVKAALPSAQTFTAMHKELTDAQIASIEKDTGGKVTEKDHHSYPGFSTASGTKTQVGSVTIVKAAGKEIMVIYENKDGSPYIKEVKAEGVPAGFLSQFAGKGHDDDLLLGADIKANGAKDDLAKAITDAIRIDVLSMQALYGKAHTH
;
A
#
# COMPACT_ATOMS: atom_id res chain seq x y z
N MET A 1 23.41 35.56 1.29
CA MET A 1 24.25 35.24 0.13
C MET A 1 25.44 34.42 0.61
N LYS A 2 25.37 33.09 0.50
CA LYS A 2 26.46 32.16 0.85
C LYS A 2 26.42 31.03 -0.17
N ILE A 3 27.47 31.00 -0.99
CA ILE A 3 27.75 30.07 -2.07
C ILE A 3 28.24 28.76 -1.45
N PHE A 4 27.68 27.63 -1.86
CA PHE A 4 28.31 26.32 -1.65
C PHE A 4 28.55 25.64 -2.99
N ILE A 5 29.81 25.25 -3.16
CA ILE A 5 30.46 24.74 -4.36
C ILE A 5 30.16 23.23 -4.48
N PHE A 6 29.76 22.80 -5.67
CA PHE A 6 29.63 21.40 -6.07
C PHE A 6 31.02 20.75 -6.22
N VAL A 7 31.20 19.54 -5.66
CA VAL A 7 32.34 18.66 -5.99
C VAL A 7 31.78 17.33 -6.48
N ILE A 8 32.00 17.06 -7.76
CA ILE A 8 31.74 15.79 -8.44
C ILE A 8 32.94 14.88 -8.21
N ALA A 9 32.72 13.65 -7.71
CA ALA A 9 33.74 12.61 -7.70
C ALA A 9 33.25 11.41 -8.54
N LEU A 10 33.89 11.27 -9.69
CA LEU A 10 33.71 10.23 -10.69
C LEU A 10 34.65 9.06 -10.34
N THR A 11 34.15 7.87 -10.09
CA THR A 11 34.99 6.65 -10.00
C THR A 11 34.48 5.59 -10.95
N ALA A 12 35.17 5.50 -12.10
CA ALA A 12 35.16 4.37 -12.99
C ALA A 12 36.14 3.30 -12.48
N SER A 13 35.78 2.03 -12.56
CA SER A 13 36.73 0.92 -12.60
C SER A 13 36.12 -0.29 -13.32
N LEU A 14 36.93 -0.85 -14.21
CA LEU A 14 36.66 -1.82 -15.27
C LEU A 14 37.16 -3.24 -14.91
N LEU A 15 36.68 -4.23 -15.70
CA LEU A 15 37.26 -5.56 -16.03
C LEU A 15 37.18 -6.65 -14.93
N SER A 16 36.73 -7.88 -15.21
CA SER A 16 37.17 -8.85 -16.24
C SER A 16 36.12 -9.99 -16.38
N LEU A 17 35.66 -10.35 -17.58
CA LEU A 17 36.11 -11.45 -18.48
C LEU A 17 36.58 -12.77 -17.81
N ALA A 18 35.76 -13.83 -17.93
CA ALA A 18 36.23 -15.21 -18.17
C ALA A 18 35.12 -16.07 -18.80
N CYS A 19 35.41 -16.58 -20.00
CA CYS A 19 34.65 -17.58 -20.76
C CYS A 19 35.04 -19.01 -20.37
N SER A 20 34.13 -19.96 -20.51
CA SER A 20 34.28 -21.31 -21.13
C SER A 20 33.10 -22.18 -20.68
N GLY A 21 32.49 -23.06 -21.47
CA GLY A 21 32.69 -23.49 -22.85
C GLY A 21 31.96 -24.84 -23.04
N GLY A 22 31.24 -24.98 -24.17
CA GLY A 22 30.81 -26.24 -24.83
C GLY A 22 29.71 -27.08 -24.14
N THR A 23 28.87 -27.87 -24.82
CA THR A 23 28.65 -28.20 -26.24
C THR A 23 27.37 -29.08 -26.34
N THR A 24 26.51 -28.77 -27.31
CA THR A 24 25.60 -29.62 -28.15
C THR A 24 24.92 -30.92 -27.65
N ASN A 25 23.57 -30.89 -27.70
CA ASN A 25 22.49 -31.88 -28.01
C ASN A 25 22.84 -33.22 -28.71
N PRO A 26 21.92 -34.25 -28.87
CA PRO A 26 20.51 -34.42 -28.48
C PRO A 26 20.10 -35.83 -27.93
N ALA A 27 18.79 -36.07 -27.80
CA ALA A 27 18.03 -37.16 -27.15
C ALA A 27 18.16 -38.62 -27.66
N ALA A 28 17.73 -39.58 -26.81
CA ALA A 28 17.12 -40.85 -27.23
C ALA A 28 16.17 -41.42 -26.15
N ASN A 29 14.99 -41.86 -26.59
CA ASN A 29 13.96 -42.60 -25.86
C ASN A 29 14.35 -44.08 -25.66
N THR A 30 13.93 -44.72 -24.57
CA THR A 30 13.42 -46.11 -24.56
C THR A 30 12.66 -46.45 -23.26
N ALA A 31 11.76 -47.41 -23.37
CA ALA A 31 10.54 -47.58 -22.60
C ALA A 31 10.63 -48.53 -21.38
N THR A 32 9.69 -48.29 -20.44
CA THR A 32 8.95 -49.21 -19.54
C THR A 32 9.65 -50.37 -18.83
N ALA A 33 9.61 -50.33 -17.49
CA ALA A 33 9.34 -51.50 -16.65
C ALA A 33 8.45 -51.11 -15.45
N ASN A 34 7.40 -51.91 -15.26
CA ASN A 34 6.29 -51.72 -14.34
C ASN A 34 6.70 -52.11 -12.90
N LYS A 35 6.61 -51.19 -11.93
CA LYS A 35 6.53 -51.53 -10.49
C LYS A 35 5.85 -50.40 -9.71
N ALA A 36 4.68 -50.69 -9.17
CA ALA A 36 4.07 -49.95 -8.05
C ALA A 36 3.96 -50.90 -6.84
N PRO A 37 3.78 -50.43 -5.60
CA PRO A 37 3.99 -49.09 -5.05
C PRO A 37 4.98 -49.12 -3.86
N ALA A 38 5.72 -48.03 -3.63
CA ALA A 38 6.26 -47.73 -2.30
C ALA A 38 5.68 -46.39 -1.89
N ASN A 39 4.76 -46.43 -0.93
CA ASN A 39 4.09 -45.28 -0.36
C ASN A 39 5.09 -44.49 0.49
N SER A 40 5.96 -43.72 -0.16
CA SER A 40 6.79 -42.71 0.51
C SER A 40 6.01 -41.41 0.45
N ILE A 41 5.27 -41.11 1.51
CA ILE A 41 4.79 -39.75 1.78
C ILE A 41 6.03 -38.92 2.10
N ALA A 42 6.72 -38.47 1.05
CA ALA A 42 7.54 -37.28 1.16
C ALA A 42 6.53 -36.14 1.28
N ALA A 43 6.44 -35.56 2.47
CA ALA A 43 5.68 -34.35 2.71
C ALA A 43 6.23 -33.27 1.76
N ASN A 44 5.53 -33.08 0.64
CA ASN A 44 5.77 -31.98 -0.24
C ASN A 44 5.30 -30.75 0.55
N ASN A 45 6.22 -30.05 1.20
CA ASN A 45 6.01 -28.69 1.73
C ASN A 45 5.86 -27.71 0.55
N ALA A 46 5.01 -28.04 -0.42
CA ALA A 46 4.40 -27.04 -1.25
C ALA A 46 3.50 -26.23 -0.32
N ALA A 47 3.92 -25.01 -0.03
CA ALA A 47 3.07 -24.04 0.64
C ALA A 47 1.69 -24.10 -0.03
N ALA A 48 0.64 -24.21 0.78
CA ALA A 48 -0.72 -24.10 0.28
C ALA A 48 -0.78 -22.85 -0.62
N PRO A 49 -1.42 -22.92 -1.81
CA PRO A 49 -1.56 -21.75 -2.65
C PRO A 49 -2.11 -20.61 -1.79
N ALA A 50 -1.45 -19.45 -1.84
CA ALA A 50 -1.88 -18.27 -1.10
C ALA A 50 -3.39 -18.13 -1.30
N LYS A 51 -4.14 -18.06 -0.19
CA LYS A 51 -5.57 -17.76 -0.27
C LYS A 51 -5.67 -16.53 -1.16
N ALA A 52 -6.50 -16.60 -2.21
CA ALA A 52 -6.81 -15.41 -2.99
C ALA A 52 -7.14 -14.29 -2.01
N ASP A 53 -6.49 -13.13 -2.14
CA ASP A 53 -6.60 -12.03 -1.18
C ASP A 53 -8.08 -11.68 -1.00
N GLU A 54 -8.64 -12.13 0.12
CA GLU A 54 -10.06 -12.00 0.37
C GLU A 54 -10.35 -10.55 0.71
N ILE A 55 -11.15 -9.89 -0.14
CA ILE A 55 -11.54 -8.51 0.09
C ILE A 55 -12.43 -8.43 1.34
N PRO A 56 -12.01 -7.71 2.39
CA PRO A 56 -12.76 -7.64 3.65
C PRO A 56 -14.20 -7.14 3.44
N ALA A 57 -15.13 -7.66 4.24
CA ALA A 57 -16.54 -7.23 4.17
C ALA A 57 -16.68 -5.72 4.47
N SER A 58 -15.86 -5.19 5.39
CA SER A 58 -15.78 -3.76 5.70
C SER A 58 -15.42 -2.91 4.47
N VAL A 59 -14.52 -3.41 3.62
CA VAL A 59 -14.11 -2.74 2.36
C VAL A 59 -15.28 -2.71 1.37
N LYS A 60 -15.98 -3.83 1.20
CA LYS A 60 -17.15 -3.90 0.31
C LYS A 60 -18.26 -2.95 0.76
N ALA A 61 -18.51 -2.89 2.07
CA ALA A 61 -19.50 -1.98 2.65
C ALA A 61 -19.10 -0.50 2.55
N ALA A 62 -17.80 -0.20 2.55
CA ALA A 62 -17.29 1.17 2.43
C ALA A 62 -17.51 1.77 1.03
N LEU A 63 -17.51 0.94 -0.03
CA LEU A 63 -17.77 1.33 -1.42
C LEU A 63 -18.97 0.59 -2.02
N PRO A 64 -20.22 0.93 -1.64
CA PRO A 64 -21.41 0.20 -2.09
C PRO A 64 -21.70 0.31 -3.58
N SER A 65 -21.12 1.31 -4.28
CA SER A 65 -21.24 1.47 -5.73
C SER A 65 -20.25 0.61 -6.52
N ALA A 66 -19.27 -0.01 -5.86
CA ALA A 66 -18.31 -0.91 -6.50
C ALA A 66 -18.94 -2.29 -6.72
N GLN A 67 -18.77 -2.82 -7.93
CA GLN A 67 -19.22 -4.16 -8.31
C GLN A 67 -18.09 -5.19 -8.21
N THR A 68 -16.85 -4.73 -8.38
CA THR A 68 -15.65 -5.56 -8.25
C THR A 68 -14.59 -4.80 -7.46
N PHE A 69 -13.68 -5.54 -6.84
CA PHE A 69 -12.57 -5.01 -6.08
C PHE A 69 -11.29 -5.73 -6.50
N THR A 70 -10.16 -5.03 -6.37
CA THR A 70 -8.83 -5.63 -6.48
C THR A 70 -8.10 -5.38 -5.17
N ALA A 71 -7.41 -6.39 -4.64
CA ALA A 71 -6.45 -6.19 -3.55
C ALA A 71 -5.13 -5.76 -4.19
N MET A 72 -4.58 -4.64 -3.73
CA MET A 72 -3.27 -4.15 -4.11
C MET A 72 -2.35 -4.12 -2.91
N HIS A 73 -1.16 -4.66 -3.10
CA HIS A 73 -0.07 -4.69 -2.13
C HIS A 73 1.11 -3.97 -2.77
N LYS A 74 1.62 -2.95 -2.08
CA LYS A 74 2.82 -2.23 -2.52
C LYS A 74 3.71 -1.95 -1.31
N GLU A 75 4.97 -2.32 -1.43
CA GLU A 75 5.94 -2.03 -0.38
C GLU A 75 6.49 -0.61 -0.50
N LEU A 76 6.52 0.09 0.63
CA LEU A 76 7.28 1.32 0.79
C LEU A 76 8.77 1.00 0.86
N THR A 77 9.56 1.77 0.11
CA THR A 77 11.03 1.76 0.24
C THR A 77 11.47 2.42 1.55
N ASP A 78 12.66 2.10 2.02
CA ASP A 78 13.22 2.72 3.23
C ASP A 78 13.34 4.25 3.11
N ALA A 79 13.58 4.76 1.89
CA ALA A 79 13.62 6.20 1.63
C ALA A 79 12.24 6.85 1.77
N GLN A 80 11.19 6.21 1.27
CA GLN A 80 9.80 6.68 1.44
C GLN A 80 9.40 6.64 2.91
N ILE A 81 9.71 5.55 3.63
CA ILE A 81 9.47 5.44 5.07
C ILE A 81 10.16 6.58 5.81
N ALA A 82 11.46 6.80 5.57
CA ALA A 82 12.20 7.86 6.23
C ALA A 82 11.61 9.26 5.95
N SER A 83 11.13 9.52 4.73
CA SER A 83 10.44 10.77 4.40
C SER A 83 9.13 10.90 5.18
N ILE A 84 8.29 9.87 5.17
CA ILE A 84 6.99 9.87 5.87
C ILE A 84 7.20 10.06 7.38
N GLU A 85 8.14 9.35 7.99
CA GLU A 85 8.42 9.48 9.43
C GLU A 85 8.97 10.87 9.78
N LYS A 86 9.78 11.47 8.91
CA LYS A 86 10.27 12.83 9.08
C LYS A 86 9.11 13.85 9.02
N ASP A 87 8.22 13.70 8.04
CA ASP A 87 7.14 14.67 7.82
C ASP A 87 6.05 14.52 8.89
N THR A 88 5.79 13.29 9.34
CA THR A 88 4.74 13.01 10.34
C THR A 88 5.21 13.09 11.79
N GLY A 89 6.48 12.79 12.06
CA GLY A 89 6.99 12.51 13.41
C GLY A 89 6.52 11.15 13.97
N GLY A 90 5.70 10.41 13.23
CA GLY A 90 5.21 9.08 13.59
C GLY A 90 6.10 7.97 13.03
N LYS A 91 5.80 6.72 13.39
CA LYS A 91 6.51 5.53 12.90
C LYS A 91 5.65 4.75 11.93
N VAL A 92 6.22 4.40 10.78
CA VAL A 92 5.58 3.49 9.82
C VAL A 92 5.79 2.07 10.34
N THR A 93 4.70 1.40 10.74
CA THR A 93 4.79 0.07 11.37
C THR A 93 4.75 -1.08 10.38
N GLU A 94 4.24 -0.84 9.17
CA GLU A 94 4.08 -1.84 8.11
C GLU A 94 4.65 -1.29 6.80
N LYS A 95 5.54 -2.04 6.14
CA LYS A 95 6.09 -1.65 4.84
C LYS A 95 5.13 -1.98 3.70
N ASP A 96 4.41 -3.09 3.81
CA ASP A 96 3.41 -3.50 2.82
C ASP A 96 2.13 -2.71 3.01
N HIS A 97 1.84 -1.83 2.06
CA HIS A 97 0.64 -1.00 2.06
C HIS A 97 -0.48 -1.70 1.29
N HIS A 98 -1.62 -1.84 1.97
CA HIS A 98 -2.82 -2.48 1.47
C HIS A 98 -3.82 -1.45 0.97
N SER A 99 -4.18 -1.52 -0.32
CA SER A 99 -5.28 -0.73 -0.87
C SER A 99 -6.24 -1.58 -1.69
N TYR A 100 -7.51 -1.21 -1.63
CA TYR A 100 -8.60 -1.95 -2.26
C TYR A 100 -9.38 -1.05 -3.23
N PRO A 101 -8.88 -0.83 -4.45
CA PRO A 101 -9.63 -0.11 -5.48
C PRO A 101 -10.93 -0.85 -5.84
N GLY A 102 -12.03 -0.12 -5.78
CA GLY A 102 -13.36 -0.59 -6.19
C GLY A 102 -13.71 -0.08 -7.58
N PHE A 103 -14.33 -0.93 -8.40
CA PHE A 103 -14.70 -0.61 -9.78
C PHE A 103 -16.18 -0.87 -10.04
N SER A 104 -16.79 -0.03 -10.87
CA SER A 104 -18.16 -0.16 -11.36
C SER A 104 -18.18 -0.22 -12.89
N THR A 105 -19.11 -0.97 -13.47
CA THR A 105 -19.41 -0.93 -14.91
C THR A 105 -20.75 -0.27 -15.21
N ALA A 106 -21.35 0.44 -14.24
CA ALA A 106 -22.66 1.10 -14.42
C ALA A 106 -22.66 2.15 -15.54
N SER A 107 -21.50 2.75 -15.84
CA SER A 107 -21.30 3.69 -16.96
C SER A 107 -21.07 3.01 -18.31
N GLY A 108 -21.18 1.68 -18.40
CA GLY A 108 -20.85 0.89 -19.60
C GLY A 108 -19.35 0.63 -19.79
N THR A 109 -18.48 1.24 -18.98
CA THR A 109 -17.04 0.98 -18.94
C THR A 109 -16.57 0.75 -17.51
N LYS A 110 -15.52 -0.05 -17.32
CA LYS A 110 -14.94 -0.31 -15.99
C LYS A 110 -14.28 0.97 -15.48
N THR A 111 -14.94 1.62 -14.52
CA THR A 111 -14.49 2.88 -13.91
C THR A 111 -14.17 2.63 -12.44
N GLN A 112 -13.05 3.16 -11.96
CA GLN A 112 -12.74 3.12 -10.53
C GLN A 112 -13.65 4.11 -9.79
N VAL A 113 -14.37 3.64 -8.77
CA VAL A 113 -15.30 4.47 -7.97
C VAL A 113 -14.70 4.92 -6.63
N GLY A 114 -13.52 4.41 -6.29
CA GLY A 114 -12.76 4.77 -5.10
C GLY A 114 -11.67 3.75 -4.81
N SER A 115 -10.92 3.98 -3.74
CA SER A 115 -10.04 3.00 -3.12
C SER A 115 -10.24 3.04 -1.61
N VAL A 116 -10.04 1.92 -0.94
CA VAL A 116 -10.12 1.87 0.52
C VAL A 116 -8.81 1.36 1.08
N THR A 117 -8.31 1.98 2.14
CA THR A 117 -7.23 1.45 2.98
C THR A 117 -7.80 1.13 4.35
N ILE A 118 -7.15 0.18 5.03
CA ILE A 118 -7.51 -0.21 6.40
C ILE A 118 -6.35 0.19 7.31
N VAL A 119 -6.58 1.18 8.15
CA VAL A 119 -5.59 1.68 9.11
C VAL A 119 -5.94 1.18 10.50
N LYS A 120 -4.95 0.69 11.25
CA LYS A 120 -5.13 0.27 12.64
C LYS A 120 -4.52 1.29 13.58
N ALA A 121 -5.34 1.90 14.44
CA ALA A 121 -4.86 2.81 15.47
C ALA A 121 -5.72 2.72 16.72
N ALA A 122 -5.07 2.78 17.90
CA ALA A 122 -5.74 2.73 19.20
C ALA A 122 -6.75 1.57 19.36
N GLY A 123 -6.40 0.39 18.81
CA GLY A 123 -7.24 -0.81 18.86
C GLY A 123 -8.48 -0.76 17.95
N LYS A 124 -8.53 0.18 17.01
CA LYS A 124 -9.63 0.33 16.05
C LYS A 124 -9.18 0.06 14.63
N GLU A 125 -10.09 -0.50 13.85
CA GLU A 125 -10.01 -0.56 12.39
C GLU A 125 -10.65 0.71 11.81
N ILE A 126 -9.89 1.41 10.97
CA ILE A 126 -10.26 2.70 10.38
C ILE A 126 -10.23 2.52 8.87
N MET A 127 -11.38 2.65 8.22
CA MET A 127 -11.50 2.65 6.77
C MET A 127 -11.27 4.06 6.27
N VAL A 128 -10.20 4.28 5.51
CA VAL A 128 -9.97 5.53 4.80
C VAL A 128 -10.34 5.33 3.35
N ILE A 129 -11.35 6.06 2.89
CA ILE A 129 -11.91 5.94 1.55
C ILE A 129 -11.33 7.09 0.73
N TYR A 130 -10.65 6.74 -0.35
CA TYR A 130 -10.00 7.67 -1.27
C TYR A 130 -10.76 7.78 -2.59
N GLU A 131 -10.73 8.98 -3.14
CA GLU A 131 -10.94 9.22 -4.56
C GLU A 131 -9.65 9.80 -5.16
N ASN A 132 -9.58 9.83 -6.49
CA ASN A 132 -8.45 10.42 -7.20
C ASN A 132 -8.89 11.73 -7.84
N LYS A 133 -8.12 12.79 -7.62
CA LYS A 133 -8.27 14.07 -8.30
C LYS A 133 -6.94 14.42 -8.96
N ASP A 134 -6.98 14.61 -10.28
CA ASP A 134 -5.82 15.01 -11.10
C ASP A 134 -4.59 14.08 -11.04
N GLY A 135 -4.78 12.84 -10.55
CA GLY A 135 -3.71 11.86 -10.36
C GLY A 135 -3.23 11.73 -8.91
N SER A 136 -3.80 12.49 -7.97
CA SER A 136 -3.44 12.44 -6.56
C SER A 136 -4.62 11.93 -5.72
N PRO A 137 -4.38 11.01 -4.76
CA PRO A 137 -5.42 10.54 -3.86
C PRO A 137 -5.81 11.63 -2.85
N TYR A 138 -7.10 11.76 -2.59
CA TYR A 138 -7.64 12.56 -1.48
C TYR A 138 -8.69 11.75 -0.72
N ILE A 139 -8.85 12.04 0.57
CA ILE A 139 -9.80 11.37 1.43
C ILE A 139 -11.21 11.84 1.04
N LYS A 140 -12.03 10.91 0.57
CA LYS A 140 -13.47 11.12 0.42
C LYS A 140 -14.17 11.06 1.77
N GLU A 141 -13.86 10.04 2.56
CA GLU A 141 -14.56 9.74 3.81
C GLU A 141 -13.68 8.85 4.71
N VAL A 142 -13.86 8.97 6.03
CA VAL A 142 -13.25 8.06 7.01
C VAL A 142 -14.35 7.41 7.85
N LYS A 143 -14.27 6.09 8.03
CA LYS A 143 -15.21 5.31 8.87
C LYS A 143 -14.45 4.53 9.91
N ALA A 144 -14.87 4.64 11.18
CA ALA A 144 -14.33 3.83 12.26
C ALA A 144 -15.40 3.62 13.34
N GLU A 145 -15.55 2.39 13.80
CA GLU A 145 -16.57 2.05 14.80
C GLU A 145 -16.27 2.70 16.16
N GLY A 146 -17.31 3.27 16.77
CA GLY A 146 -17.21 3.92 18.09
C GLY A 146 -16.27 5.13 18.10
N VAL A 147 -16.06 5.77 16.95
CA VAL A 147 -15.37 7.06 16.84
C VAL A 147 -16.40 8.13 16.43
N PRO A 148 -16.42 9.31 17.07
CA PRO A 148 -17.38 10.35 16.75
C PRO A 148 -17.34 10.78 15.27
N ALA A 149 -18.49 10.82 14.63
CA ALA A 149 -18.60 11.21 13.22
C ALA A 149 -18.10 12.64 12.96
N GLY A 150 -18.35 13.57 13.89
CA GLY A 150 -17.85 14.95 13.79
C GLY A 150 -16.32 15.08 13.92
N PHE A 151 -15.65 14.07 14.49
CA PHE A 151 -14.20 13.96 14.42
C PHE A 151 -13.76 13.49 13.03
N LEU A 152 -14.32 12.36 12.58
CA LEU A 152 -13.96 11.72 11.30
C LEU A 152 -14.27 12.57 10.06
N SER A 153 -15.34 13.38 10.09
CA SER A 153 -15.74 14.19 8.93
C SER A 153 -14.73 15.28 8.58
N GLN A 154 -13.84 15.66 9.50
CA GLN A 154 -12.81 16.70 9.27
C GLN A 154 -11.71 16.25 8.30
N PHE A 155 -11.58 14.95 8.06
CA PHE A 155 -10.59 14.40 7.12
C PHE A 155 -11.06 14.48 5.67
N ALA A 156 -12.37 14.59 5.43
CA ALA A 156 -12.92 14.62 4.08
C ALA A 156 -12.42 15.84 3.28
N GLY A 157 -12.05 15.60 2.04
CA GLY A 157 -11.49 16.58 1.11
C GLY A 157 -9.98 16.81 1.27
N LYS A 158 -9.34 16.27 2.31
CA LYS A 158 -7.90 16.45 2.55
C LYS A 158 -7.07 15.41 1.79
N GLY A 159 -5.88 15.81 1.36
CA GLY A 159 -4.88 14.96 0.71
C GLY A 159 -3.49 15.16 1.30
N HIS A 160 -2.47 14.82 0.52
CA HIS A 160 -1.06 14.90 0.94
C HIS A 160 -0.51 16.33 1.01
N ASP A 161 -1.15 17.28 0.32
CA ASP A 161 -0.81 18.71 0.37
C ASP A 161 -1.42 19.42 1.59
N ASP A 162 -2.33 18.75 2.32
CA ASP A 162 -3.03 19.33 3.46
C ASP A 162 -2.34 18.97 4.79
N ASP A 163 -2.28 19.95 5.69
CA ASP A 163 -1.91 19.69 7.07
C ASP A 163 -3.01 18.91 7.81
N LEU A 164 -2.55 17.91 8.59
CA LEU A 164 -3.36 16.97 9.36
C LEU A 164 -2.85 16.93 10.81
N LEU A 165 -2.69 18.10 11.44
CA LEU A 165 -2.21 18.17 12.82
C LEU A 165 -3.38 18.27 13.80
N LEU A 166 -3.45 17.35 14.75
CA LEU A 166 -4.43 17.44 15.84
C LEU A 166 -4.17 18.71 16.67
N GLY A 167 -5.23 19.46 16.94
CA GLY A 167 -5.19 20.72 17.66
C GLY A 167 -4.99 21.95 16.76
N ALA A 168 -4.47 21.79 15.55
CA ALA A 168 -4.39 22.85 14.55
C ALA A 168 -5.49 22.67 13.49
N ASP A 169 -5.39 21.63 12.67
CA ASP A 169 -6.23 21.37 11.49
C ASP A 169 -7.38 20.41 11.78
N ILE A 170 -7.16 19.49 12.72
CA ILE A 170 -8.15 18.51 13.18
C ILE A 170 -8.41 18.75 14.66
N LYS A 171 -9.67 18.83 15.08
CA LYS A 171 -10.07 18.93 16.50
C LYS A 171 -10.63 17.60 16.97
N ALA A 172 -10.44 17.23 18.24
CA ALA A 172 -10.91 15.93 18.76
C ALA A 172 -12.43 15.73 18.64
N ASN A 173 -13.24 16.80 18.64
CA ASN A 173 -14.69 16.79 18.36
C ASN A 173 -15.45 15.63 19.05
N GLY A 174 -15.23 15.46 20.35
CA GLY A 174 -15.88 14.45 21.19
C GLY A 174 -15.13 13.11 21.28
N ALA A 175 -14.05 12.92 20.52
CA ALA A 175 -13.13 11.81 20.74
C ALA A 175 -12.24 12.12 21.95
N LYS A 176 -11.76 11.08 22.65
CA LYS A 176 -10.71 11.24 23.67
C LYS A 176 -9.41 11.70 22.99
N ASP A 177 -8.65 12.58 23.61
CA ASP A 177 -7.46 13.19 23.00
C ASP A 177 -6.43 12.17 22.51
N ASP A 178 -6.12 11.15 23.31
CA ASP A 178 -5.17 10.09 22.91
C ASP A 178 -5.68 9.29 21.72
N LEU A 179 -6.99 9.02 21.68
CA LEU A 179 -7.65 8.32 20.57
C LEU A 179 -7.61 9.19 19.31
N ALA A 180 -7.98 10.47 19.43
CA ALA A 180 -7.96 11.41 18.33
C ALA A 180 -6.54 11.56 17.77
N LYS A 181 -5.53 11.65 18.65
CA LYS A 181 -4.12 11.75 18.25
C LYS A 181 -3.67 10.52 17.48
N ALA A 182 -3.90 9.33 18.03
CA ALA A 182 -3.50 8.09 17.39
C ALA A 182 -4.15 7.91 16.01
N ILE A 183 -5.44 8.24 15.87
CA ILE A 183 -6.15 8.16 14.59
C ILE A 183 -5.61 9.19 13.60
N THR A 184 -5.46 10.46 14.02
CA THR A 184 -4.94 11.52 13.14
C THR A 184 -3.54 11.18 12.63
N ASP A 185 -2.63 10.74 13.51
CA ASP A 185 -1.27 10.37 13.12
C ASP A 185 -1.27 9.20 12.13
N ALA A 186 -2.10 8.19 12.36
CA ALA A 186 -2.17 7.01 11.50
C ALA A 186 -2.78 7.33 10.12
N ILE A 187 -3.82 8.18 10.06
CA ILE A 187 -4.38 8.65 8.79
C ILE A 187 -3.35 9.50 8.04
N ARG A 188 -2.61 10.37 8.74
CA ARG A 188 -1.57 11.18 8.11
C ARG A 188 -0.47 10.33 7.48
N ILE A 189 -0.02 9.27 8.18
CA ILE A 189 0.91 8.29 7.62
C ILE A 189 0.33 7.59 6.39
N ASP A 190 -0.93 7.15 6.47
CA ASP A 190 -1.61 6.48 5.35
C ASP A 190 -1.75 7.39 4.11
N VAL A 191 -2.10 8.66 4.30
CA VAL A 191 -2.19 9.65 3.20
C VAL A 191 -0.85 9.83 2.49
N LEU A 192 0.24 9.98 3.24
CA LEU A 192 1.57 10.13 2.64
C LEU A 192 2.06 8.83 2.00
N SER A 193 1.69 7.67 2.56
CA SER A 193 1.97 6.36 1.96
C SER A 193 1.23 6.20 0.63
N MET A 194 -0.06 6.56 0.61
CA MET A 194 -0.89 6.56 -0.60
C MET A 194 -0.31 7.47 -1.68
N GLN A 195 0.15 8.66 -1.29
CA GLN A 195 0.81 9.58 -2.22
C GLN A 195 2.12 9.01 -2.77
N ALA A 196 2.99 8.50 -1.90
CA ALA A 196 4.29 7.96 -2.30
C ALA A 196 4.19 6.76 -3.26
N LEU A 197 3.13 5.95 -3.12
CA LEU A 197 2.95 4.70 -3.87
C LEU A 197 2.02 4.82 -5.09
N TYR A 198 1.05 5.73 -5.05
CA TYR A 198 -0.03 5.81 -6.03
C TYR A 198 -0.29 7.22 -6.57
N GLY A 199 0.28 8.25 -5.94
CA GLY A 199 0.23 9.61 -6.45
C GLY A 199 1.10 9.77 -7.70
N LYS A 200 0.73 10.72 -8.57
CA LYS A 200 1.63 11.16 -9.63
C LYS A 200 2.89 11.78 -9.02
N ALA A 201 4.01 11.64 -9.71
CA ALA A 201 5.22 12.38 -9.36
C ALA A 201 4.93 13.88 -9.40
N HIS A 202 5.19 14.59 -8.31
CA HIS A 202 5.14 16.04 -8.29
C HIS A 202 6.40 16.56 -8.98
N THR A 203 6.23 17.34 -10.04
CA THR A 203 7.30 18.21 -10.53
C THR A 203 7.37 19.39 -9.56
N HIS A 204 8.35 19.35 -8.65
CA HIS A 204 8.74 20.50 -7.84
C HIS A 204 9.39 21.58 -8.71
#